data_AF-A0A943DXS9-F1
#
_entry.id   AF-A0A943DXS9-F1
#
_cell.length_a   1.000
_cell.length_b   1.000
_cell.length_c   1.000
_cell.angle_alpha   90.00
_cell.angle_beta   90.00
_cell.angle_gamma   90.00
#
_symmetry.space_group_name_H-M   'P 1'
#
loop_
_entity.id
_entity.type
_entity.pdbx_description
1 polymer ?
#
loop_
_entity_poly.entity_id
_entity_poly.type
_entity_poly.pdbx_seq_one_letter_code
_entity_poly.pdbx_strand_id
1 'polypeptide(L)'
;MINTSAMPQLASLVSEIIGEATPLDEEKLKTMHRFNRHDYTLFFDLEEYLCELAPDRATEIRTAISEAVEYAAATADFMPTYDHGFHIARHCGLTVYIPQTRFPALNAAYTETAWHRAT
;
A
#
# COMPACT_ATOMS: atom_id res chain seq x y z
N MET A 1 -8.52 0.16 -12.52
CA MET A 1 -8.57 1.41 -13.30
C MET A 1 -8.37 2.54 -12.32
N ILE A 2 -7.39 3.41 -12.61
CA ILE A 2 -6.99 4.48 -11.70
C ILE A 2 -7.43 5.81 -12.33
N ASN A 3 -8.18 6.59 -11.57
CA ASN A 3 -8.48 7.98 -11.89
C ASN A 3 -7.29 8.86 -11.48
N THR A 4 -6.43 9.18 -12.44
CA THR A 4 -5.23 9.99 -12.17
C THR A 4 -5.55 11.42 -11.73
N SER A 5 -6.76 11.93 -11.98
CA SER A 5 -7.16 13.27 -11.54
C SER A 5 -7.43 13.37 -10.04
N ALA A 6 -7.72 12.26 -9.36
CA ALA A 6 -7.92 12.17 -7.92
C ALA A 6 -6.63 11.84 -7.13
N MET A 7 -5.54 11.49 -7.83
CA MET A 7 -4.27 11.14 -7.19
C MET A 7 -3.65 12.27 -6.35
N PRO A 8 -3.75 13.57 -6.70
CA PRO A 8 -3.24 14.64 -5.84
C PRO A 8 -3.92 14.70 -4.47
N GLN A 9 -5.24 14.50 -4.42
CA GLN A 9 -6.02 14.47 -3.18
C GLN A 9 -5.65 13.25 -2.34
N LEU A 10 -5.54 12.08 -2.98
CA LEU A 10 -5.06 10.87 -2.30
C LEU A 10 -3.65 11.06 -1.73
N ALA A 11 -2.72 11.65 -2.51
CA ALA A 11 -1.37 11.92 -2.04
C ALA A 11 -1.36 12.88 -0.83
N SER A 12 -2.18 13.93 -0.85
CA SER A 12 -2.30 14.86 0.29
C SER A 12 -2.75 14.14 1.56
N LEU A 13 -3.75 13.28 1.47
CA LEU A 13 -4.24 12.49 2.62
C LEU A 13 -3.17 11.51 3.12
N VAL A 14 -2.49 10.83 2.20
CA VAL A 14 -1.39 9.91 2.56
C VAL A 14 -0.28 10.66 3.28
N SER A 15 0.08 11.86 2.80
CA SER A 15 1.11 12.70 3.43
C SER A 15 0.75 13.05 4.87
N GLU A 16 -0.49 13.48 5.08
CA GLU A 16 -1.00 13.84 6.39
C GLU A 16 -0.94 12.65 7.36
N ILE A 17 -1.45 11.49 6.94
CA ILE A 17 -1.45 10.26 7.76
C ILE A 17 -0.02 9.82 8.10
N ILE A 18 0.88 9.78 7.11
CA ILE A 18 2.27 9.37 7.34
C ILE A 18 3.01 10.37 8.23
N GLY A 19 2.76 11.67 8.08
CA GLY A 19 3.39 12.73 8.87
C GLY A 19 3.01 12.71 10.35
N GLU A 20 1.82 12.20 10.68
CA GLU A 20 1.32 12.12 12.06
C GLU A 20 1.59 10.75 12.72
N ALA A 21 1.73 9.69 11.93
CA ALA A 21 1.79 8.34 12.43
C ALA A 21 3.19 7.92 12.89
N THR A 22 3.23 6.96 13.83
CA THR A 22 4.45 6.21 14.11
C THR A 22 4.65 5.15 13.02
N PRO A 23 5.84 5.03 12.41
CA PRO A 23 6.09 4.00 11.41
C PRO A 23 5.82 2.59 11.94
N LEU A 24 5.20 1.75 11.11
CA LEU A 24 4.99 0.34 11.45
C LEU A 24 6.33 -0.40 11.53
N ASP A 25 6.47 -1.29 12.50
CA ASP A 25 7.65 -2.14 12.62
C ASP A 25 7.64 -3.31 11.61
N GLU A 26 8.79 -3.97 11.45
CA GLU A 26 8.93 -5.07 10.50
C GLU A 26 8.04 -6.28 10.83
N GLU A 27 7.68 -6.51 12.10
CA GLU A 27 6.79 -7.60 12.48
C GLU A 27 5.36 -7.32 12.02
N LYS A 28 4.89 -6.09 12.17
CA LYS A 28 3.59 -5.67 11.68
C LYS A 28 3.52 -5.78 10.16
N LEU A 29 4.55 -5.34 9.44
CA LEU A 29 4.60 -5.45 7.98
C LEU A 29 4.47 -6.91 7.48
N LYS A 30 4.99 -7.89 8.22
CA LYS A 30 4.85 -9.33 7.85
C LYS A 30 3.40 -9.82 7.85
N THR A 31 2.53 -9.18 8.62
CA THR A 31 1.12 -9.56 8.76
C THR A 31 0.20 -8.94 7.70
N MET A 32 0.66 -7.87 7.06
CA MET A 32 -0.12 -7.15 6.06
C MET A 32 -0.26 -7.95 4.76
N HIS A 33 -1.34 -7.66 4.04
CA HIS A 33 -1.59 -8.21 2.72
C HIS A 33 -0.57 -7.68 1.71
N ARG A 34 -0.02 -8.60 0.90
CA ARG A 34 1.09 -8.35 -0.01
C ARG A 34 0.84 -8.91 -1.38
N PHE A 35 1.31 -8.20 -2.39
CA PHE A 35 1.12 -8.53 -3.80
C PHE A 35 2.47 -8.78 -4.49
N ASN A 36 3.25 -9.72 -3.96
CA ASN A 36 4.51 -10.12 -4.58
C ASN A 36 4.75 -11.64 -4.43
N ARG A 37 5.38 -12.24 -5.44
CA ARG A 37 5.62 -13.67 -5.52
C ARG A 37 7.03 -14.06 -5.06
N HIS A 38 7.38 -13.66 -3.83
CA HIS A 38 8.68 -13.96 -3.22
C HIS A 38 8.56 -14.06 -1.69
N ASP A 39 9.61 -14.53 -1.03
CA ASP A 39 9.75 -14.61 0.43
C ASP A 39 9.98 -13.23 1.09
N TYR A 40 10.46 -12.25 0.33
CA TYR A 40 10.47 -10.86 0.71
C TYR A 40 9.13 -10.17 0.45
N THR A 41 8.99 -8.90 0.86
CA THR A 41 7.75 -8.12 0.70
C THR A 41 8.08 -6.72 0.20
N LEU A 42 7.52 -6.33 -0.94
CA LEU A 42 7.76 -5.01 -1.56
C LEU A 42 6.47 -4.24 -1.87
N PHE A 43 5.37 -4.95 -2.13
CA PHE A 43 4.12 -4.35 -2.59
C PHE A 43 3.02 -4.66 -1.58
N PHE A 44 2.71 -3.68 -0.73
CA PHE A 44 1.70 -3.78 0.31
C PHE A 44 0.40 -3.15 -0.16
N ASP A 45 -0.74 -3.65 0.31
CA ASP A 45 -2.04 -3.00 0.07
C ASP A 45 -2.05 -1.58 0.69
N LEU A 46 -2.38 -0.57 -0.12
CA LEU A 46 -2.33 0.83 0.34
C LEU A 46 -3.42 1.14 1.39
N GLU A 47 -4.63 0.61 1.22
CA GLU A 47 -5.71 0.85 2.19
C GLU A 47 -5.38 0.26 3.55
N GLU A 48 -4.95 -1.00 3.56
CA GLU A 48 -4.53 -1.65 4.80
C GLU A 48 -3.41 -0.87 5.48
N TYR A 49 -2.40 -0.42 4.72
CA TYR A 49 -1.31 0.37 5.29
C TYR A 49 -1.80 1.63 6.01
N LEU A 50 -2.64 2.42 5.34
CA LEU A 50 -3.16 3.66 5.92
C LEU A 50 -4.08 3.40 7.11
N CYS A 51 -4.90 2.34 7.06
CA CYS A 51 -5.78 1.98 8.16
C CYS A 51 -5.02 1.44 9.38
N GLU A 52 -3.84 0.84 9.19
CA GLU A 52 -2.96 0.44 10.29
C GLU A 52 -2.26 1.64 10.94
N LEU A 53 -1.93 2.67 10.15
CA LEU A 53 -1.36 3.92 10.67
C LEU A 53 -2.38 4.81 11.36
N ALA A 54 -3.59 4.93 10.81
CA ALA A 54 -4.65 5.80 11.31
C ALA A 54 -6.03 5.10 11.30
N PRO A 55 -6.27 4.15 12.23
CA PRO A 55 -7.53 3.40 12.27
C PRO A 55 -8.78 4.28 12.38
N ASP A 56 -8.68 5.40 13.10
CA ASP A 56 -9.78 6.33 13.31
C ASP A 56 -10.18 7.10 12.03
N ARG A 57 -9.32 7.10 11.00
CA ARG A 57 -9.56 7.74 9.69
C ARG A 57 -10.03 6.78 8.61
N ALA A 58 -10.36 5.54 8.96
CA ALA A 58 -10.67 4.47 7.99
C ALA A 58 -11.77 4.83 6.95
N THR A 59 -12.79 5.60 7.32
CA THR A 59 -13.84 6.03 6.38
C THR A 59 -13.34 7.06 5.36
N GLU A 60 -12.52 8.00 5.81
CA GLU A 60 -11.89 9.00 4.94
C GLU A 60 -10.93 8.34 3.95
N ILE A 61 -10.07 7.43 4.45
CA ILE A 61 -9.14 6.63 3.64
C ILE A 61 -9.88 5.88 2.53
N ARG A 62 -10.92 5.11 2.89
CA ARG A 62 -11.72 4.36 1.91
C ARG A 62 -12.37 5.26 0.86
N THR A 63 -12.83 6.44 1.27
CA THR A 63 -13.44 7.41 0.36
C THR A 63 -12.41 7.89 -0.66
N ALA A 64 -11.25 8.36 -0.21
CA ALA A 64 -10.18 8.83 -1.10
C ALA A 64 -9.67 7.73 -2.04
N ILE A 65 -9.55 6.49 -1.56
CA ILE A 65 -9.18 5.35 -2.40
C ILE A 65 -10.26 5.07 -3.45
N SER A 66 -11.55 5.11 -3.09
CA SER A 66 -12.64 4.88 -4.05
C SER A 66 -12.72 5.96 -5.14
N GLU A 67 -12.32 7.21 -4.84
CA GLU A 67 -12.24 8.29 -5.82
C GLU A 67 -11.04 8.11 -6.78
N ALA A 68 -9.93 7.56 -6.27
CA ALA A 68 -8.72 7.27 -7.06
C ALA A 68 -8.80 5.94 -7.83
N VAL A 69 -9.53 4.95 -7.34
CA VAL A 69 -9.64 3.60 -7.91
C VAL A 69 -11.06 3.36 -8.42
N GLU A 70 -11.33 3.79 -9.65
CA GLU A 70 -12.64 3.67 -10.30
C GLU A 70 -13.09 2.21 -10.49
N TYR A 71 -12.13 1.28 -10.60
CA TYR A 71 -12.42 -0.13 -10.73
C TYR A 71 -11.27 -0.98 -10.22
N ALA A 72 -11.57 -1.97 -9.37
CA ALA A 72 -10.65 -3.02 -8.98
C ALA A 72 -11.39 -4.35 -8.88
N ALA A 73 -10.73 -5.43 -9.28
CA ALA A 73 -11.23 -6.79 -9.13
C ALA A 73 -10.05 -7.75 -8.99
N ALA A 74 -10.21 -8.79 -8.17
CA ALA A 74 -9.25 -9.86 -8.03
C ALA A 74 -9.96 -11.21 -7.99
N THR A 75 -9.24 -12.26 -8.36
CA THR A 75 -9.61 -13.63 -8.01
C THR A 75 -9.41 -13.87 -6.51
N ALA A 76 -9.99 -14.95 -5.97
CA ALA A 76 -9.75 -15.33 -4.58
C ALA A 76 -8.27 -15.63 -4.30
N ASP A 77 -7.53 -16.11 -5.30
CA ASP A 77 -6.13 -16.50 -5.17
C ASP A 77 -5.29 -16.01 -6.35
N PHE A 78 -4.02 -15.74 -6.07
CA PHE A 78 -3.00 -15.48 -7.08
C PHE A 78 -2.10 -16.72 -7.23
N MET A 79 -2.19 -17.39 -8.38
CA MET A 79 -1.35 -18.54 -8.75
C MET A 79 -1.24 -19.64 -7.65
N PRO A 80 -2.36 -20.19 -7.15
CA PRO A 80 -2.38 -21.03 -5.94
C PRO A 80 -1.57 -22.34 -6.03
N THR A 81 -1.25 -22.80 -7.25
CA THR A 81 -0.49 -24.04 -7.48
C THR A 81 1.02 -23.82 -7.67
N TYR A 82 1.50 -22.58 -7.57
CA TYR A 82 2.89 -22.22 -7.79
C TYR A 82 3.55 -21.75 -6.50
N ASP A 83 4.88 -21.91 -6.40
CA ASP A 83 5.65 -21.37 -5.29
C ASP A 83 5.37 -19.87 -5.13
N HIS A 84 5.17 -19.46 -3.87
CA HIS A 84 4.80 -18.12 -3.44
C HIS A 84 3.45 -17.61 -4.02
N GLY A 85 2.58 -18.50 -4.48
CA GLY A 85 1.16 -18.19 -4.66
C GLY A 85 0.51 -17.83 -3.32
N PHE A 86 -0.55 -17.00 -3.35
CA PHE A 86 -1.18 -16.51 -2.12
C PHE A 86 -2.68 -16.27 -2.29
N HIS A 87 -3.38 -16.38 -1.17
CA HIS A 87 -4.80 -16.04 -1.06
C HIS A 87 -4.97 -14.52 -0.96
N ILE A 88 -5.91 -13.96 -1.71
CA ILE A 88 -6.25 -12.53 -1.73
C ILE A 88 -7.44 -12.30 -0.80
N ALA A 89 -7.15 -12.05 0.48
CA ALA A 89 -8.19 -11.79 1.49
C ALA A 89 -8.79 -10.38 1.40
N ARG A 90 -8.04 -9.43 0.82
CA ARG A 90 -8.44 -8.03 0.62
C ARG A 90 -7.61 -7.42 -0.51
N HIS A 91 -8.16 -6.42 -1.20
CA HIS A 91 -7.37 -5.57 -2.10
C HIS A 91 -8.07 -4.23 -2.30
N CYS A 92 -7.31 -3.14 -2.27
CA CYS A 92 -7.81 -1.81 -2.61
C CYS A 92 -7.53 -1.44 -4.08
N GLY A 93 -6.80 -2.27 -4.81
CA GLY A 93 -6.43 -2.07 -6.21
C GLY A 93 -5.17 -1.21 -6.44
N LEU A 94 -4.53 -0.76 -5.35
CA LEU A 94 -3.25 -0.05 -5.37
C LEU A 94 -2.28 -0.66 -4.37
N THR A 95 -1.00 -0.66 -4.73
CA THR A 95 0.07 -1.09 -3.84
C THR A 95 1.01 0.04 -3.51
N VAL A 96 1.62 0.01 -2.33
CA VAL A 96 2.65 0.95 -1.89
C VAL A 96 3.92 0.21 -1.46
N TYR A 97 5.06 0.86 -1.69
CA TYR A 97 6.33 0.43 -1.12
C TYR A 97 6.53 1.05 0.25
N ILE A 98 6.84 0.22 1.25
CA ILE A 98 7.16 0.68 2.61
C ILE A 98 8.66 0.41 2.83
N PRO A 99 9.45 1.45 3.19
CA PRO A 99 10.88 1.30 3.45
C PRO A 99 11.16 0.26 4.53
N GLN A 100 12.11 -0.64 4.25
CA GLN A 100 12.53 -1.71 5.16
C GLN A 100 14.06 -1.72 5.24
N THR A 101 14.63 -1.98 6.43
CA THR A 101 16.09 -1.88 6.64
C THR A 101 16.90 -2.81 5.73
N ARG A 102 16.33 -3.97 5.38
CA ARG A 102 16.91 -4.95 4.47
C ARG A 102 17.05 -4.50 3.01
N PHE A 103 16.41 -3.39 2.60
CA PHE A 103 16.44 -2.89 1.22
C PHE A 103 16.98 -1.46 1.08
N PRO A 104 18.22 -1.18 1.52
CA PRO A 104 18.74 0.19 1.56
C PRO A 104 18.78 0.86 0.18
N ALA A 105 19.11 0.12 -0.88
CA ALA A 105 19.12 0.65 -2.24
C ALA A 105 17.71 1.02 -2.75
N LEU A 106 16.69 0.21 -2.44
CA LEU A 106 15.31 0.53 -2.81
C LEU A 106 14.76 1.68 -1.97
N ASN A 107 15.11 1.76 -0.68
CA ASN A 107 14.74 2.89 0.17
C ASN A 107 15.27 4.20 -0.42
N ALA A 108 16.55 4.23 -0.81
CA ALA A 108 17.16 5.41 -1.44
C ALA A 108 16.43 5.79 -2.74
N ALA A 109 16.23 4.83 -3.65
CA ALA A 109 15.53 5.07 -4.90
C ALA A 109 14.07 5.52 -4.69
N TYR A 110 13.39 5.00 -3.65
CA TYR A 110 12.01 5.36 -3.36
C TYR A 110 11.86 6.85 -3.03
N THR A 111 12.84 7.44 -2.33
CA THR A 111 12.84 8.89 -2.04
C THR A 111 12.90 9.78 -3.28
N GLU A 112 13.35 9.22 -4.41
CA GLU A 112 13.43 9.91 -5.70
C GLU A 112 12.11 9.83 -6.50
N THR A 113 11.12 9.09 -6.02
CA THR A 113 9.82 9.01 -6.70
C THR A 113 9.01 10.29 -6.51
N ALA A 114 8.20 10.64 -7.51
CA ALA A 114 7.26 11.76 -7.38
C ALA A 114 6.22 11.51 -6.29
N TRP A 115 5.84 10.24 -6.09
CA TRP A 115 4.94 9.82 -5.02
C TRP A 115 5.51 10.13 -3.64
N HIS A 116 6.70 9.62 -3.31
CA HIS A 116 7.35 9.93 -2.02
C HIS A 116 7.58 11.43 -1.80
N ARG A 117 7.84 12.22 -2.85
CA ARG A 117 7.97 13.67 -2.68
C ARG A 117 6.63 14.38 -2.40
N ALA A 118 5.52 13.75 -2.76
CA ALA A 118 4.18 14.27 -2.55
C ALA A 118 3.50 13.73 -1.28
N THR A 119 4.09 12.70 -0.65
CA THR A 119 3.56 12.02 0.53
C THR A 119 4.54 12.05 1.68
#